data_AF-A0A5J6MIW5-F1
#
_entry.id   AF-A0A5J6MIW5-F1
#
_cell.length_a   1.000
_cell.length_b   1.000
_cell.length_c   1.000
_cell.angle_alpha   90.00
_cell.angle_beta   90.00
_cell.angle_gamma   90.00
#
_symmetry.space_group_name_H-M   'P 1'
#
loop_
_entity.id
_entity.type
_entity.pdbx_description
1 polymer ?
#
loop_
_entity_poly.entity_id
_entity_poly.type
_entity_poly.pdbx_seq_one_letter_code
_entity_poly.pdbx_strand_id
1 'polypeptide(L)'
;MTAVDYSKLFDIDALGDGDEEEAQELKKLHDEAVRYIGSFRWSGAIKRVLFGMGIGGVVGVFLFELEPAKPDVDPVLWVVVGDLPPAYLVTDEAPEPDIALEAYISQMRHWVAAVKAGGDLSDAIPVNAPPTLENAADLEGRLNMLETHIIPWYRQGLSDDG
;
A
#
# COMPACT_ATOMS: atom_id res chain seq x y z
N MET A 1 -6.45 10.17 17.60
CA MET A 1 -5.68 8.94 17.29
C MET A 1 -6.67 7.80 17.20
N THR A 2 -7.09 7.47 15.99
CA THR A 2 -7.82 6.23 15.77
C THR A 2 -6.77 5.13 15.71
N ALA A 3 -6.92 4.08 16.51
CA ALA A 3 -6.00 2.95 16.49
C ALA A 3 -6.25 2.11 15.22
N VAL A 4 -5.18 1.55 14.65
CA VAL A 4 -5.27 0.58 13.56
C VAL A 4 -6.15 -0.59 13.99
N ASP A 5 -7.06 -1.03 13.12
CA ASP A 5 -7.90 -2.20 13.33
C ASP A 5 -7.13 -3.47 12.97
N TYR A 6 -6.49 -4.07 13.98
CA TYR A 6 -5.74 -5.32 13.83
C TYR A 6 -6.63 -6.54 13.57
N SER A 7 -7.96 -6.46 13.74
CA SER A 7 -8.86 -7.61 13.54
C SER A 7 -8.97 -8.01 12.06
N LYS A 8 -8.66 -7.10 11.15
CA LYS A 8 -8.66 -7.31 9.69
C LYS A 8 -7.28 -7.68 9.15
N LEU A 9 -6.30 -7.89 10.02
CA LEU A 9 -4.91 -8.11 9.65
C LEU A 9 -4.46 -9.50 10.06
N PHE A 10 -3.70 -10.15 9.19
CA PHE A 10 -3.19 -11.50 9.46
C PHE A 10 -1.78 -11.67 8.93
N ASP A 11 -1.13 -12.72 9.42
CA ASP A 11 0.18 -13.13 8.90
C ASP A 11 0.00 -13.67 7.48
N ILE A 12 0.86 -13.26 6.54
CA ILE A 12 0.79 -13.73 5.15
C ILE A 12 0.93 -15.25 5.05
N ASP A 13 1.62 -15.89 5.99
CA ASP A 13 1.74 -17.35 6.05
C ASP A 13 0.50 -18.05 6.60
N ALA A 14 -0.47 -17.29 7.15
CA ALA A 14 -1.77 -17.79 7.56
C ALA A 14 -2.81 -17.77 6.43
N LEU A 15 -2.46 -17.29 5.24
CA LEU A 15 -3.28 -17.52 4.04
C LEU A 15 -3.43 -19.04 3.87
N GLY A 16 -4.68 -19.52 3.93
CA GLY A 16 -5.01 -20.94 3.94
C GLY A 16 -4.60 -21.70 2.68
N ASP A 17 -5.03 -22.95 2.58
CA ASP A 17 -4.84 -23.86 1.45
C ASP A 17 -5.70 -23.50 0.22
N GLY A 18 -5.91 -22.19 -0.01
CA GLY A 18 -6.63 -21.65 -1.16
C GLY A 18 -5.84 -21.79 -2.47
N ASP A 19 -6.03 -20.82 -3.36
CA ASP A 19 -5.30 -20.78 -4.63
C ASP A 19 -3.79 -20.61 -4.38
N GLU A 20 -3.02 -21.65 -4.64
CA GLU A 20 -1.57 -21.67 -4.43
C GLU A 20 -0.86 -20.61 -5.28
N GLU A 21 -1.33 -20.33 -6.50
CA GLU A 21 -0.71 -19.32 -7.38
C GLU A 21 -0.90 -17.93 -6.79
N GLU A 22 -2.12 -17.61 -6.37
CA GLU A 22 -2.45 -16.35 -5.70
C GLU A 22 -1.64 -16.17 -4.42
N ALA A 23 -1.54 -17.21 -3.59
CA ALA A 23 -0.75 -17.16 -2.37
C ALA A 23 0.74 -16.89 -2.65
N GLN A 24 1.30 -17.45 -3.72
CA GLN A 24 2.69 -17.17 -4.11
C GLN A 24 2.86 -15.73 -4.60
N GLU A 25 1.93 -15.21 -5.39
CA GLU A 25 1.98 -13.83 -5.86
C GLU A 25 1.84 -12.82 -4.70
N LEU A 26 0.98 -13.09 -3.73
CA LEU A 26 0.86 -12.27 -2.51
C LEU A 26 2.14 -12.31 -1.66
N LYS A 27 2.84 -13.46 -1.59
CA LYS A 27 4.15 -13.56 -0.93
C LYS A 27 5.23 -12.77 -1.66
N LYS A 28 5.21 -12.72 -3.00
CA LYS A 28 6.12 -11.86 -3.77
C LYS A 28 5.88 -10.38 -3.46
N LEU A 29 4.63 -9.96 -3.35
CA LEU A 29 4.26 -8.61 -2.94
C LEU A 29 4.73 -8.30 -1.52
N HIS A 30 4.57 -9.26 -0.59
CA HIS A 30 5.13 -9.13 0.76
C HIS A 30 6.64 -8.89 0.74
N ASP A 31 7.40 -9.71 0.00
CA ASP A 31 8.85 -9.57 -0.13
C ASP A 31 9.26 -8.25 -0.79
N GLU A 32 8.44 -7.73 -1.70
CA GLU A 32 8.61 -6.38 -2.26
C GLU A 32 8.41 -5.29 -1.22
N ALA A 33 7.35 -5.34 -0.42
CA ALA A 33 7.09 -4.38 0.64
C ALA A 33 8.23 -4.35 1.68
N VAL A 34 8.72 -5.54 2.07
CA VAL A 34 9.86 -5.68 2.99
C VAL A 34 11.13 -5.05 2.39
N ARG A 35 11.44 -5.32 1.13
CA ARG A 35 12.59 -4.71 0.44
C ARG A 35 12.45 -3.20 0.32
N TYR A 36 11.26 -2.71 0.01
CA TYR A 36 10.97 -1.29 -0.12
C TYR A 36 11.23 -0.56 1.21
N ILE A 37 10.60 -0.99 2.31
CA ILE A 37 10.84 -0.37 3.63
C ILE A 37 12.28 -0.55 4.12
N GLY A 38 12.87 -1.73 3.89
CA GLY A 38 14.27 -2.00 4.23
C GLY A 38 15.28 -1.12 3.48
N SER A 39 14.89 -0.53 2.35
CA SER A 39 15.76 0.38 1.58
C SER A 39 15.97 1.73 2.28
N PHE A 40 15.06 2.11 3.18
CA PHE A 40 15.16 3.35 3.93
C PHE A 40 16.01 3.18 5.18
N ARG A 41 17.11 3.95 5.30
CA ARG A 41 17.98 3.90 6.48
C ARG A 41 17.28 4.19 7.82
N TRP A 42 16.14 4.87 7.78
CA TRP A 42 15.37 5.23 8.96
C TRP A 42 14.51 4.07 9.50
N SER A 43 14.21 3.05 8.69
CA SER A 43 13.25 2.00 9.06
C SER A 43 13.72 1.11 10.21
N GLY A 44 15.03 1.03 10.43
CA GLY A 44 15.61 0.25 11.52
C GLY A 44 15.27 -1.23 11.38
N ALA A 45 14.69 -1.84 12.42
CA ALA A 45 14.32 -3.25 12.41
C ALA A 45 12.82 -3.43 12.16
N ILE A 46 12.45 -4.29 11.20
CA ILE A 46 11.07 -4.72 11.00
C ILE A 46 10.74 -5.75 12.09
N LYS A 47 9.75 -5.45 12.94
CA LYS A 47 9.27 -6.34 14.02
C LYS A 47 8.20 -7.28 13.53
N ARG A 48 7.28 -6.75 12.72
CA ARG A 48 6.14 -7.49 12.19
C ARG A 48 5.68 -6.88 10.88
N VAL A 49 5.22 -7.73 9.99
CA VAL A 49 4.50 -7.36 8.78
C VAL A 49 3.18 -8.10 8.82
N LEU A 50 2.07 -7.37 8.68
CA LEU A 50 0.74 -7.96 8.61
C LEU A 50 0.14 -7.63 7.25
N PHE A 51 -0.46 -8.63 6.62
CA PHE A 51 -1.26 -8.44 5.42
C PHE A 51 -2.62 -7.86 5.80
N GLY A 52 -3.04 -6.80 5.10
CA GLY A 52 -4.35 -6.21 5.26
C GLY A 52 -5.30 -6.54 4.11
N MET A 53 -4.85 -6.30 2.88
CA MET A 53 -5.60 -6.66 1.67
C MET A 53 -4.68 -6.70 0.45
N GLY A 54 -5.14 -7.35 -0.62
CA GLY A 54 -4.39 -7.39 -1.87
C GLY A 54 -4.95 -8.40 -2.86
N ILE A 55 -4.44 -8.32 -4.08
CA ILE A 55 -4.59 -9.32 -5.14
C ILE A 55 -3.19 -9.59 -5.68
N GLY A 56 -2.84 -10.88 -5.77
CA GLY A 56 -1.57 -11.38 -6.27
C GLY A 56 -1.20 -10.75 -7.61
N GLY A 57 0.02 -10.23 -7.69
CA GLY A 57 0.56 -9.62 -8.91
C GLY A 57 -0.02 -8.24 -9.26
N VAL A 58 -1.04 -7.76 -8.53
CA VAL A 58 -1.70 -6.47 -8.78
C VAL A 58 -1.35 -5.47 -7.69
N VAL A 59 -1.76 -5.73 -6.44
CA VAL A 59 -1.58 -4.79 -5.32
C VAL A 59 -1.53 -5.53 -4.00
N GLY A 60 -0.67 -5.08 -3.09
CA GLY A 60 -0.62 -5.54 -1.71
C GLY A 60 -0.54 -4.37 -0.74
N VAL A 61 -1.35 -4.42 0.31
CA VAL A 61 -1.39 -3.45 1.41
C VAL A 61 -0.98 -4.15 2.70
N PHE A 62 0.11 -3.69 3.28
CA PHE A 62 0.74 -4.31 4.43
C PHE A 62 0.93 -3.30 5.56
N LEU A 63 0.61 -3.70 6.79
CA LEU A 63 0.97 -2.94 7.98
C LEU A 63 2.36 -3.36 8.45
N PHE A 64 3.26 -2.39 8.61
CA PHE A 64 4.58 -2.61 9.18
C PHE A 64 4.62 -2.09 10.60
N GLU A 65 5.14 -2.92 11.50
CA GLU A 65 5.61 -2.48 12.80
C GLU A 65 7.13 -2.49 12.81
N LEU A 66 7.70 -1.34 13.13
CA LEU A 66 9.12 -1.08 13.09
C LEU A 66 9.63 -0.78 14.50
N GLU A 67 10.92 -1.00 14.69
CA GLU A 67 11.74 -0.31 15.66
C GLU A 67 12.62 0.67 14.87
N PRO A 68 12.14 1.92 14.69
CA PRO A 68 12.82 2.87 13.82
C PRO A 68 14.20 3.24 14.35
N ALA A 69 15.13 3.52 13.43
CA ALA A 69 16.48 3.96 13.79
C ALA A 69 16.51 5.44 14.26
N LYS A 70 15.39 6.16 14.13
CA LYS A 70 15.24 7.56 14.53
C LYS A 70 13.96 7.77 15.33
N PRO A 71 13.95 8.67 16.33
CA PRO A 71 12.82 8.87 17.24
C PRO A 71 11.64 9.64 16.63
N ASP A 72 11.82 10.30 15.48
CA ASP A 72 10.84 11.13 14.77
C ASP A 72 10.08 10.36 13.68
N VAL A 73 10.21 9.04 13.65
CA VAL A 73 9.57 8.16 12.67
C VAL A 73 8.49 7.36 13.36
N ASP A 74 7.30 7.32 12.75
CA ASP A 74 6.21 6.49 13.26
C ASP A 74 6.59 5.00 13.22
N PRO A 75 6.43 4.28 14.35
CA PRO A 75 6.77 2.87 14.43
C PRO A 75 5.74 1.98 13.72
N VAL A 76 4.60 2.53 13.30
CA VAL A 76 3.55 1.79 12.61
C VAL A 76 3.15 2.56 11.36
N LEU A 77 3.28 1.92 10.20
CA LEU A 77 2.98 2.51 8.90
C LEU A 77 2.34 1.50 7.96
N TRP A 78 1.58 2.00 7.00
CA TRP A 78 1.11 1.20 5.87
C TRP A 78 2.12 1.22 4.74
N VAL A 79 2.18 0.14 3.98
CA VAL A 79 2.97 0.01 2.76
C VAL A 79 2.08 -0.53 1.66
N VAL A 80 2.05 0.17 0.54
CA VAL A 80 1.37 -0.26 -0.68
C VAL A 80 2.42 -0.57 -1.74
N VAL A 81 2.34 -1.76 -2.32
CA VAL A 81 3.21 -2.25 -3.42
C VAL A 81 2.38 -2.96 -4.48
N GLY A 82 2.95 -3.24 -5.65
CA GLY A 82 2.26 -3.94 -6.73
C GLY A 82 2.71 -3.53 -8.11
N ASP A 83 1.81 -3.62 -9.08
CA ASP A 83 2.00 -3.11 -10.45
C ASP A 83 1.90 -1.58 -10.56
N LEU A 84 2.22 -0.90 -9.45
CA LEU A 84 2.11 0.52 -9.18
C LEU A 84 3.30 0.99 -8.33
N PRO A 85 3.63 2.30 -8.35
CA PRO A 85 4.71 2.85 -7.53
C PRO A 85 4.52 2.53 -6.03
N PRO A 86 5.54 1.98 -5.36
CA PRO A 86 5.44 1.64 -3.95
C PRO A 86 5.46 2.90 -3.08
N ALA A 87 4.69 2.90 -2.01
CA ALA A 87 4.59 4.02 -1.08
C ALA A 87 4.36 3.53 0.35
N TYR A 88 4.77 4.35 1.32
CA TYR A 88 4.37 4.18 2.70
C TYR A 88 3.49 5.35 3.17
N LEU A 89 2.60 5.08 4.12
CA LEU A 89 1.65 6.04 4.67
C LEU A 89 1.60 5.94 6.19
N VAL A 90 1.40 7.07 6.86
CA VAL A 90 1.12 7.11 8.30
C VAL A 90 -0.28 6.56 8.59
N THR A 91 -0.51 6.09 9.82
CA THR A 91 -1.77 5.41 10.21
C THR A 91 -2.84 6.33 10.76
N ASP A 92 -2.52 7.60 11.03
CA ASP A 92 -3.36 8.56 11.78
C ASP A 92 -4.78 8.74 11.23
N GLU A 93 -4.94 8.65 9.90
CA GLU A 93 -6.23 8.78 9.19
C GLU A 93 -6.61 7.51 8.40
N ALA A 94 -5.88 6.42 8.60
CA ALA A 94 -6.06 5.16 7.88
C ALA A 94 -6.04 3.98 8.86
N PRO A 95 -7.12 3.74 9.62
CA PRO A 95 -7.16 2.65 10.60
C PRO A 95 -7.31 1.28 9.94
N GLU A 96 -7.78 1.21 8.70
CA GLU A 96 -8.14 -0.02 7.99
C GLU A 96 -7.39 -0.13 6.65
N PRO A 97 -7.15 -1.36 6.13
CA PRO A 97 -6.38 -1.56 4.90
C PRO A 97 -6.96 -0.86 3.66
N ASP A 98 -8.28 -0.86 3.51
CA ASP A 98 -8.96 -0.22 2.39
C ASP A 98 -8.87 1.30 2.47
N ILE A 99 -8.94 1.88 3.67
CA ILE A 99 -8.74 3.32 3.88
C ILE A 99 -7.28 3.70 3.61
N ALA A 100 -6.31 2.85 3.97
CA ALA A 100 -4.92 3.06 3.60
C ALA A 100 -4.72 3.05 2.07
N LEU A 101 -5.42 2.17 1.36
CA LEU A 101 -5.41 2.14 -0.11
C LEU A 101 -6.08 3.38 -0.72
N GLU A 102 -7.18 3.88 -0.15
CA GLU A 102 -7.81 5.15 -0.56
C GLU A 102 -6.85 6.34 -0.36
N ALA A 103 -6.15 6.39 0.77
CA ALA A 103 -5.15 7.42 1.05
C ALA A 103 -3.99 7.35 0.03
N TYR A 104 -3.51 6.15 -0.30
CA TYR A 104 -2.54 5.93 -1.37
C TYR A 104 -3.03 6.49 -2.70
N ILE A 105 -4.25 6.12 -3.10
CA ILE A 105 -4.85 6.56 -4.37
C ILE A 105 -4.93 8.08 -4.42
N SER A 106 -5.37 8.73 -3.34
CA SER A 106 -5.44 10.19 -3.23
C SER A 106 -4.08 10.86 -3.45
N GLN A 107 -3.02 10.38 -2.79
CA GLN A 107 -1.66 10.91 -2.94
C GLN A 107 -1.12 10.71 -4.37
N MET A 108 -1.34 9.55 -4.96
CA MET A 108 -0.91 9.27 -6.34
C MET A 108 -1.70 10.09 -7.36
N ARG A 109 -2.99 10.37 -7.12
CA ARG A 109 -3.78 11.29 -7.96
C ARG A 109 -3.24 12.71 -7.88
N HIS A 110 -2.74 13.16 -6.73
CA HIS A 110 -2.08 14.45 -6.61
C HIS A 110 -0.83 14.53 -7.50
N TRP A 111 0.00 13.48 -7.48
CA TRP A 111 1.15 13.37 -8.38
C TRP A 111 0.73 13.41 -9.86
N VAL A 112 -0.26 12.60 -10.26
CA VAL A 112 -0.79 12.58 -11.64
C VAL A 112 -1.27 13.97 -12.08
N ALA A 113 -2.03 14.66 -11.22
CA ALA A 113 -2.55 15.99 -11.51
C ALA A 113 -1.42 17.01 -11.70
N ALA A 114 -0.40 16.99 -10.84
CA ALA A 114 0.76 17.86 -10.94
C ALA A 114 1.55 17.61 -12.24
N VAL A 115 1.79 16.34 -12.61
CA VAL A 115 2.46 15.99 -13.89
C VAL A 115 1.66 16.51 -15.08
N LYS A 116 0.33 16.29 -15.10
CA LYS A 116 -0.54 16.77 -16.18
C LYS A 116 -0.59 18.30 -16.29
N ALA A 117 -0.46 19.00 -15.18
CA ALA A 117 -0.41 20.45 -15.13
C ALA A 117 0.97 21.04 -15.49
N GLY A 118 2.01 20.21 -15.62
CA GLY A 118 3.40 20.69 -15.71
C GLY A 118 3.85 21.43 -14.44
N GLY A 119 3.25 21.07 -13.30
CA GLY A 119 3.46 21.72 -12.01
C GLY A 119 4.67 21.20 -11.24
N ASP A 120 4.88 21.78 -10.06
CA ASP A 120 5.88 21.32 -9.10
C ASP A 120 5.44 20.01 -8.42
N LEU A 121 6.39 19.13 -8.14
CA LEU A 121 6.20 17.83 -7.49
C LEU A 121 6.83 17.78 -6.10
N SER A 122 7.35 18.89 -5.59
CA SER A 122 8.01 18.98 -4.29
C SER A 122 7.14 18.51 -3.11
N ASP A 123 5.83 18.74 -3.19
CA ASP A 123 4.84 18.34 -2.17
C ASP A 123 4.16 17.00 -2.49
N ALA A 124 4.46 16.37 -3.64
CA ALA A 124 3.88 15.09 -4.02
C ALA A 124 4.65 13.92 -3.39
N ILE A 125 3.94 12.82 -3.14
CA ILE A 125 4.59 11.58 -2.71
C ILE A 125 5.64 11.15 -3.75
N PRO A 126 6.83 10.67 -3.33
CA PRO A 126 7.84 10.21 -4.28
C PRO A 126 7.33 9.05 -5.13
N VAL A 127 7.39 9.22 -6.45
CA VAL A 127 7.06 8.19 -7.44
C VAL A 127 8.34 7.75 -8.15
N ASN A 128 8.58 6.44 -8.21
CA ASN A 128 9.76 5.84 -8.83
C ASN A 128 9.64 5.72 -10.37
N ALA A 129 9.00 6.69 -11.02
CA ALA A 129 8.85 6.76 -12.47
C ALA A 129 9.07 8.21 -12.96
N PRO A 130 9.58 8.40 -14.19
CA PRO A 130 9.70 9.74 -14.77
C PRO A 130 8.33 10.47 -14.80
N PRO A 131 8.26 11.77 -14.47
CA PRO A 131 7.02 12.54 -14.51
C PRO A 131 6.64 12.92 -15.95
N THR A 132 6.22 11.94 -16.74
CA THR A 132 5.75 12.11 -18.12
C THR A 132 4.24 11.97 -18.18
N LEU A 133 3.62 12.57 -19.21
CA LEU A 133 2.17 12.44 -19.44
C LEU A 133 1.75 10.99 -19.66
N GLU A 134 2.60 10.19 -20.29
CA GLU A 134 2.40 8.75 -20.50
C GLU A 134 2.34 8.00 -19.16
N ASN A 135 3.37 8.15 -18.31
CA ASN A 135 3.39 7.50 -16.99
C ASN A 135 2.25 7.98 -16.09
N ALA A 136 1.85 9.25 -16.18
CA ALA A 136 0.72 9.78 -15.44
C ALA A 136 -0.62 9.18 -15.91
N ALA A 137 -0.80 8.94 -17.21
CA ALA A 137 -1.99 8.29 -17.75
C ALA A 137 -2.05 6.80 -17.37
N ASP A 138 -0.92 6.10 -17.44
CA ASP A 138 -0.83 4.68 -17.05
C ASP A 138 -1.13 4.50 -15.56
N LEU A 139 -0.52 5.34 -14.71
CA LEU A 139 -0.81 5.34 -13.27
C LEU A 139 -2.28 5.64 -13.00
N GLU A 140 -2.84 6.68 -13.62
CA GLU A 140 -4.26 7.02 -13.44
C GLU A 140 -5.19 5.85 -13.81
N GLY A 141 -4.89 5.11 -14.87
CA GLY A 141 -5.63 3.91 -15.24
C GLY A 141 -5.62 2.84 -14.14
N ARG A 142 -4.45 2.58 -13.54
CA ARG A 142 -4.31 1.66 -12.41
C ARG A 142 -5.07 2.14 -11.19
N LEU A 143 -4.94 3.42 -10.83
CA LEU A 143 -5.66 4.01 -9.69
C LEU A 143 -7.18 3.89 -9.85
N ASN A 144 -7.70 4.10 -11.07
CA ASN A 144 -9.12 3.91 -11.35
C ASN A 144 -9.54 2.45 -11.13
N MET A 145 -8.77 1.47 -11.61
CA MET A 145 -9.06 0.05 -11.39
C MET A 145 -9.10 -0.29 -9.89
N LEU A 146 -8.16 0.21 -9.09
CA LEU A 146 -8.12 -0.02 -7.64
C LEU A 146 -9.39 0.52 -6.97
N GLU A 147 -9.77 1.76 -7.31
CA GLU A 147 -10.92 2.45 -6.73
C GLU A 147 -12.27 1.84 -7.15
N THR A 148 -12.44 1.46 -8.43
CA THR A 148 -13.74 1.01 -8.95
C THR A 148 -13.98 -0.49 -8.84
N HIS A 149 -12.93 -1.29 -8.68
CA HIS A 149 -13.04 -2.76 -8.66
C HIS A 149 -12.48 -3.38 -7.38
N ILE A 150 -11.26 -3.03 -6.98
CA ILE A 150 -10.56 -3.75 -5.90
C ILE A 150 -11.12 -3.38 -4.53
N ILE A 151 -11.22 -2.09 -4.21
CA ILE A 151 -11.78 -1.63 -2.93
C ILE A 151 -13.23 -2.12 -2.75
N PRO A 152 -14.14 -1.96 -3.75
CA PRO A 152 -15.50 -2.48 -3.63
C PRO A 152 -15.58 -4.00 -3.44
N TRP A 153 -14.74 -4.77 -4.15
CA TRP A 153 -14.70 -6.22 -4.03
C TRP A 153 -14.27 -6.65 -2.61
N TYR A 154 -13.22 -6.05 -2.06
CA TYR A 154 -12.76 -6.32 -0.70
C TYR A 154 -13.83 -6.02 0.36
N ARG A 155 -14.50 -4.86 0.24
CA ARG A 155 -15.58 -4.45 1.16
C ARG A 155 -16.81 -5.38 1.10
N GLN A 156 -17.13 -5.91 -0.08
CA GLN A 156 -18.20 -6.90 -0.23
C GLN A 156 -17.83 -8.21 0.47
N GLY A 157 -16.61 -8.71 0.29
CA GLY A 157 -16.13 -9.92 0.97
C GLY A 157 -16.21 -9.82 2.50
N LEU A 158 -15.83 -8.68 3.08
CA LEU A 158 -15.99 -8.43 4.52
C LEU A 158 -17.44 -8.43 5.01
N SER A 159 -18.41 -8.13 4.13
CA SER A 159 -19.83 -8.08 4.49
C SER A 159 -20.48 -9.46 4.45
N ASP A 160 -19.94 -10.39 3.66
CA ASP A 160 -20.46 -11.75 3.51
C ASP A 160 -19.99 -12.71 4.62
N ASP A 161 -18.90 -12.36 5.32
CA ASP A 161 -18.34 -13.10 6.46
C ASP A 161 -18.93 -12.66 7.83
N GLY A 162 -19.96 -11.80 7.83
CA GLY A 162 -20.59 -11.17 9.01
C GLY A 162 -21.90 -11.81 9.50
#